data_AF-A0A7D8UH55-F1
#
_entry.id   AF-A0A7D8UH55-F1
#
_cell.length_a   1.000
_cell.length_b   1.000
_cell.length_c   1.000
_cell.angle_alpha   90.00
_cell.angle_beta   90.00
_cell.angle_gamma   90.00
#
_symmetry.space_group_name_H-M   'P 1'
#
loop_
_entity.id
_entity.type
_entity.pdbx_description
1 polymer ?
#
loop_
_entity_poly.entity_id
_entity_poly.type
_entity_poly.pdbx_seq_one_letter_code
_entity_poly.pdbx_strand_id
1 'polypeptide(L)'
;MVEHASLEGFGSPAERAARLDALMERASAALTRTDYFQAIELASTALRRAHQQRDYERMARICLPLQEARRQVRQLASDAGASGGVFVVARAQDLPERLAPGCYLVQPPMIGAEGRQLADTLSASRVAGLVVTREPMTSGGQWPIVAVGASIVRTRVTPPPCATPKAGCLTRDELRGTPPVSWFEHASETLGDAAIAAATGEGAALVDELLALLEATPEHEKLHQRLADVCRAIASTDNTPNPAA
;
A
#
# COMPACT_ATOMS: atom_id res chain seq x y z
N MET A 1 0.92 2.44 -28.26
CA MET A 1 0.08 3.64 -28.17
C MET A 1 -1.36 3.18 -28.06
N VAL A 2 -1.87 3.05 -26.83
CA VAL A 2 -3.30 2.88 -26.60
C VAL A 2 -3.77 4.22 -26.07
N GLU A 3 -4.66 4.84 -26.82
CA GLU A 3 -5.26 6.14 -26.57
C GLU A 3 -6.17 6.01 -25.33
N HIS A 4 -5.67 6.42 -24.16
CA HIS A 4 -6.51 6.63 -22.99
C HIS A 4 -7.33 7.90 -23.22
N ALA A 5 -8.44 7.76 -23.93
CA ALA A 5 -9.46 8.79 -24.01
C ALA A 5 -9.99 9.06 -22.58
N SER A 6 -9.64 10.21 -22.02
CA SER A 6 -10.19 10.74 -20.77
C SER A 6 -11.70 10.97 -20.95
N LEU A 7 -12.50 9.97 -20.56
CA LEU A 7 -13.96 10.06 -20.37
C LEU A 7 -14.34 10.73 -19.03
N GLU A 8 -13.37 11.27 -18.30
CA GLU A 8 -13.56 11.90 -17.00
C GLU A 8 -14.00 13.36 -17.17
N GLY A 9 -15.31 13.58 -17.37
CA GLY A 9 -15.86 14.94 -17.46
C GLY A 9 -17.35 15.05 -17.81
N PHE A 10 -18.00 14.00 -18.30
CA PHE A 10 -19.40 14.08 -18.73
C PHE A 10 -20.37 13.66 -17.62
N GLY A 11 -21.16 14.62 -17.14
CA GLY A 11 -22.35 14.42 -16.31
C GLY A 11 -22.54 15.47 -15.22
N SER A 12 -23.78 15.62 -14.77
CA SER A 12 -24.13 16.48 -13.63
C SER A 12 -23.45 16.01 -12.32
N PRO A 13 -23.32 16.87 -11.30
CA PRO A 13 -22.84 16.43 -9.97
C PRO A 13 -23.58 15.21 -9.42
N ALA A 14 -24.90 15.15 -9.63
CA ALA A 14 -25.73 14.01 -9.21
C ALA A 14 -25.38 12.71 -9.96
N GLU A 15 -25.13 12.79 -11.28
CA GLU A 15 -24.72 11.62 -12.06
C GLU A 15 -23.34 11.12 -11.67
N ARG A 16 -22.41 12.03 -11.37
CA ARG A 16 -21.06 11.67 -10.87
C ARG A 16 -21.14 10.99 -9.51
N ALA A 17 -21.96 11.50 -8.60
CA ALA A 17 -22.25 10.89 -7.30
C ALA A 17 -22.85 9.49 -7.45
N ALA A 18 -23.88 9.32 -8.30
CA ALA A 18 -24.51 8.03 -8.55
C ALA A 18 -23.53 6.98 -9.13
N ARG A 19 -22.60 7.40 -10.00
CA ARG A 19 -21.55 6.52 -10.53
C ARG A 19 -20.55 6.08 -9.45
N LEU A 20 -20.20 6.97 -8.51
CA LEU A 20 -19.36 6.63 -7.36
C LEU A 20 -20.06 5.64 -6.43
N ASP A 21 -21.32 5.89 -6.12
CA ASP A 21 -22.10 5.03 -5.22
C ASP A 21 -22.27 3.63 -5.86
N ALA A 22 -22.51 3.54 -7.17
CA ALA A 22 -22.53 2.27 -7.89
C ALA A 22 -21.18 1.51 -7.89
N LEU A 23 -20.05 2.21 -7.92
CA LEU A 23 -18.73 1.58 -7.75
C LEU A 23 -18.59 1.01 -6.34
N MET A 24 -19.04 1.75 -5.33
CA MET A 24 -18.93 1.32 -3.93
C MET A 24 -19.85 0.16 -3.59
N GLU A 25 -21.06 0.10 -4.14
CA GLU A 25 -21.92 -1.07 -4.03
C GLU A 25 -21.27 -2.33 -4.62
N ARG A 26 -20.63 -2.19 -5.80
CA ARG A 26 -19.89 -3.30 -6.41
C ARG A 26 -18.66 -3.70 -5.59
N ALA A 27 -17.95 -2.75 -5.00
CA ALA A 27 -16.79 -3.01 -4.14
C ALA A 27 -17.21 -3.78 -2.89
N SER A 28 -18.29 -3.35 -2.22
CA SER A 28 -18.88 -4.03 -1.08
C SER A 28 -19.33 -5.45 -1.43
N ALA A 29 -20.02 -5.62 -2.56
CA ALA A 29 -20.44 -6.94 -3.03
C ALA A 29 -19.24 -7.87 -3.35
N ALA A 30 -18.15 -7.33 -3.90
CA ALA A 30 -16.91 -8.08 -4.12
C ALA A 30 -16.28 -8.50 -2.79
N LEU A 31 -16.22 -7.60 -1.81
CA LEU A 31 -15.71 -7.88 -0.47
C LEU A 31 -16.51 -9.00 0.23
N THR A 32 -17.85 -8.97 0.16
CA THR A 32 -18.72 -10.03 0.70
C THR A 32 -18.47 -11.38 0.04
N ARG A 33 -18.13 -11.39 -1.26
CA ARG A 33 -17.76 -12.62 -2.00
C ARG A 33 -16.29 -13.03 -1.80
N THR A 34 -15.55 -12.34 -0.92
CA THR A 34 -14.11 -12.56 -0.70
C THR A 34 -13.23 -12.32 -1.94
N ASP A 35 -13.75 -11.60 -2.93
CA ASP A 35 -12.99 -11.17 -4.11
C ASP A 35 -12.23 -9.86 -3.78
N TYR A 36 -11.21 -10.02 -2.92
CA TYR A 36 -10.49 -8.89 -2.34
C TYR A 36 -9.77 -8.04 -3.39
N PHE A 37 -9.19 -8.65 -4.43
CA PHE A 37 -8.54 -7.92 -5.51
C PHE A 37 -9.54 -7.05 -6.29
N GLN A 38 -10.71 -7.58 -6.61
CA GLN A 38 -11.75 -6.79 -7.28
C GLN A 38 -12.27 -5.67 -6.39
N ALA A 39 -12.42 -5.92 -5.07
CA ALA A 39 -12.80 -4.89 -4.11
C ALA A 39 -11.75 -3.76 -4.05
N ILE A 40 -10.46 -4.09 -4.00
CA ILE A 40 -9.35 -3.12 -4.03
C ILE A 40 -9.38 -2.28 -5.31
N GLU A 41 -9.55 -2.91 -6.48
CA GLU A 41 -9.59 -2.22 -7.77
C GLU A 41 -10.74 -1.20 -7.83
N LEU A 42 -11.94 -1.63 -7.44
CA LEU A 42 -13.14 -0.79 -7.45
C LEU A 42 -13.04 0.35 -6.43
N ALA A 43 -12.64 0.05 -5.20
CA ALA A 43 -12.52 1.04 -4.13
C ALA A 43 -11.37 2.03 -4.39
N SER A 44 -10.23 1.58 -4.93
CA SER A 44 -9.14 2.48 -5.32
C SER A 44 -9.57 3.41 -6.46
N THR A 45 -10.34 2.90 -7.42
CA THR A 45 -10.89 3.72 -8.51
C THR A 45 -11.92 4.73 -7.99
N ALA A 46 -12.79 4.33 -7.08
CA ALA A 46 -13.74 5.23 -6.41
C ALA A 46 -13.00 6.31 -5.61
N LEU A 47 -11.95 5.95 -4.86
CA LEU A 47 -11.16 6.88 -4.05
C LEU A 47 -10.50 7.95 -4.92
N ARG A 48 -9.86 7.56 -6.03
CA ARG A 48 -9.27 8.51 -6.98
C ARG A 48 -10.30 9.48 -7.56
N ARG A 49 -11.48 8.98 -7.94
CA ARG A 49 -12.55 9.82 -8.49
C ARG A 49 -13.17 10.76 -7.47
N ALA A 50 -13.33 10.31 -6.22
CA ALA A 50 -13.80 11.15 -5.12
C ALA A 50 -12.78 12.24 -4.81
N HIS A 51 -11.48 11.90 -4.81
CA HIS A 51 -10.38 12.84 -4.64
C HIS A 51 -10.33 13.92 -5.73
N GLN A 52 -10.41 13.54 -7.01
CA GLN A 52 -10.51 14.50 -8.13
C GLN A 52 -11.69 15.47 -7.99
N GLN A 53 -12.78 15.03 -7.35
CA GLN A 53 -13.98 15.84 -7.10
C GLN A 53 -13.95 16.59 -5.77
N ARG A 54 -12.88 16.43 -4.97
CA ARG A 54 -12.76 16.93 -3.59
C ARG A 54 -13.94 16.51 -2.71
N ASP A 55 -14.51 15.33 -2.97
CA ASP A 55 -15.60 14.75 -2.19
C ASP A 55 -15.04 14.01 -0.97
N TYR A 56 -14.60 14.77 0.03
CA TYR A 56 -13.96 14.24 1.23
C TYR A 56 -14.92 13.36 2.05
N GLU A 57 -16.22 13.64 2.03
CA GLU A 57 -17.20 12.79 2.70
C GLU A 57 -17.20 11.37 2.11
N ARG A 58 -17.25 11.24 0.78
CA ARG A 58 -17.15 9.94 0.12
C ARG A 58 -15.78 9.31 0.32
N MET A 59 -14.68 10.07 0.20
CA MET A 59 -13.34 9.53 0.46
C MET A 59 -13.24 8.85 1.83
N ALA A 60 -13.75 9.49 2.89
CA ALA A 60 -13.76 8.92 4.23
C ALA A 60 -14.51 7.59 4.33
N ARG A 61 -15.63 7.44 3.62
CA ARG A 61 -16.42 6.21 3.57
C ARG A 61 -15.73 5.10 2.77
N ILE A 62 -14.99 5.46 1.72
CA ILE A 62 -14.28 4.52 0.85
C ILE A 62 -13.05 3.90 1.55
N CYS A 63 -12.41 4.63 2.47
CA CYS A 63 -11.19 4.18 3.14
C CYS A 63 -11.37 2.85 3.88
N LEU A 64 -12.49 2.63 4.58
CA LEU A 64 -12.73 1.41 5.37
C LEU A 64 -12.83 0.13 4.53
N PRO A 65 -13.70 0.02 3.50
CA PRO A 65 -13.75 -1.18 2.68
C PRO A 65 -12.45 -1.41 1.88
N LEU A 66 -11.75 -0.34 1.47
CA LEU A 66 -10.43 -0.47 0.84
C LEU A 66 -9.40 -1.06 1.81
N GLN A 67 -9.32 -0.52 3.03
CA GLN A 67 -8.46 -1.00 4.10
C GLN A 67 -8.71 -2.48 4.39
N GLU A 68 -9.98 -2.86 4.55
CA GLU A 68 -10.35 -4.25 4.86
C GLU A 68 -9.94 -5.21 3.73
N ALA A 69 -10.20 -4.85 2.46
CA ALA A 69 -9.80 -5.69 1.34
C ALA A 69 -8.27 -5.87 1.27
N ARG A 70 -7.50 -4.81 1.52
CA ARG A 70 -6.03 -4.88 1.56
C ARG A 70 -5.51 -5.67 2.76
N ARG A 71 -6.15 -5.55 3.93
CA ARG A 71 -5.84 -6.34 5.12
C ARG A 71 -6.02 -7.84 4.84
N GLN A 72 -7.09 -8.22 4.13
CA GLN A 72 -7.34 -9.61 3.76
C GLN A 72 -6.29 -10.15 2.78
N VAL A 73 -5.89 -9.37 1.76
CA VAL A 73 -4.79 -9.76 0.86
C VAL A 73 -3.47 -9.93 1.62
N ARG A 74 -3.16 -9.01 2.56
CA ARG A 74 -1.98 -9.12 3.43
C ARG A 74 -2.03 -10.40 4.28
N GLN A 75 -3.18 -10.71 4.88
CA GLN A 75 -3.36 -11.94 5.68
C GLN A 75 -3.13 -13.20 4.83
N LEU A 76 -3.71 -13.27 3.63
CA LEU A 76 -3.50 -14.39 2.71
C LEU A 76 -2.02 -14.56 2.33
N ALA A 77 -1.29 -13.46 2.15
CA ALA A 77 0.15 -13.48 1.90
C ALA A 77 0.93 -14.01 3.12
N SER A 78 0.59 -13.54 4.33
CA SER A 78 1.19 -14.03 5.58
C SER A 78 0.95 -15.52 5.81
N ASP A 79 -0.28 -15.99 5.60
CA ASP A 79 -0.64 -17.41 5.78
C ASP A 79 0.10 -18.32 4.79
N ALA A 80 0.22 -17.88 3.53
CA ALA A 80 1.03 -18.57 2.54
C ALA A 80 2.51 -18.56 2.89
N GLY A 81 3.03 -17.43 3.40
CA GLY A 81 4.39 -17.33 3.93
C GLY A 81 4.66 -18.30 5.07
N ALA A 82 3.70 -18.46 6.00
CA ALA A 82 3.81 -19.39 7.12
C ALA A 82 3.83 -20.86 6.66
N SER A 83 3.25 -21.13 5.48
CA SER A 83 3.24 -22.43 4.81
C SER A 83 4.44 -22.65 3.87
N GLY A 84 5.45 -21.79 3.91
CA GLY A 84 6.69 -21.90 3.13
C GLY A 84 6.79 -20.95 1.93
N GLY A 85 5.81 -20.10 1.70
CA GLY A 85 5.82 -19.07 0.64
C GLY A 85 6.68 -17.85 1.02
N VAL A 86 7.97 -18.05 1.31
CA VAL A 86 8.91 -16.95 1.57
C VAL A 86 10.01 -16.93 0.51
N PHE A 87 10.12 -15.81 -0.21
CA PHE A 87 11.01 -15.66 -1.35
C PHE A 87 12.01 -14.53 -1.07
N VAL A 88 13.29 -14.80 -1.24
CA VAL A 88 14.36 -13.80 -1.18
C VAL A 88 14.82 -13.51 -2.61
N VAL A 89 14.65 -12.27 -3.05
CA VAL A 89 14.79 -11.87 -4.45
C VAL A 89 15.90 -10.83 -4.58
N ALA A 90 17.06 -11.25 -5.09
CA ALA A 90 18.18 -10.36 -5.44
C ALA A 90 18.25 -10.08 -6.95
N ARG A 91 17.53 -10.87 -7.75
CA ARG A 91 17.43 -10.76 -9.21
C ARG A 91 16.18 -11.47 -9.70
N ALA A 92 15.74 -11.15 -10.91
CA ALA A 92 14.51 -11.72 -11.49
C ALA A 92 14.49 -13.26 -11.53
N GLN A 93 15.65 -13.93 -11.63
CA GLN A 93 15.73 -15.39 -11.68
C GLN A 93 15.48 -16.06 -10.32
N ASP A 94 15.51 -15.30 -9.22
CA ASP A 94 15.22 -15.84 -7.88
C ASP A 94 13.70 -15.93 -7.64
N LEU A 95 12.87 -15.35 -8.52
CA LEU A 95 11.42 -15.50 -8.47
C LEU A 95 11.00 -16.92 -8.88
N PRO A 96 9.90 -17.44 -8.32
CA PRO A 96 9.35 -18.72 -8.77
C PRO A 96 8.89 -18.63 -10.24
N GLU A 97 8.95 -19.76 -10.96
CA GLU A 97 8.52 -19.85 -12.37
C GLU A 97 7.07 -19.36 -12.56
N ARG A 98 6.21 -19.60 -11.57
CA ARG A 98 4.90 -18.99 -11.44
C ARG A 98 4.83 -18.24 -10.12
N LEU A 99 4.44 -16.98 -10.17
CA LEU A 99 4.20 -16.18 -8.97
C LEU A 99 3.21 -16.89 -8.06
N ALA A 100 3.55 -16.96 -6.77
CA ALA A 100 2.78 -17.66 -5.76
C ALA A 100 2.43 -16.71 -4.61
N PRO A 101 1.33 -16.96 -3.87
CA PRO A 101 1.06 -16.19 -2.67
C PRO A 101 2.20 -16.32 -1.65
N GLY A 102 2.52 -15.24 -0.93
CA GLY A 102 3.60 -15.29 0.06
C GLY A 102 4.28 -13.95 0.38
N CYS A 103 5.39 -14.04 1.11
CA CYS A 103 6.22 -12.90 1.49
C CYS A 103 7.47 -12.82 0.60
N TYR A 104 7.74 -11.64 0.06
CA TYR A 104 8.84 -11.39 -0.87
C TYR A 104 9.80 -10.36 -0.29
N LEU A 105 11.04 -10.76 -0.02
CA LEU A 105 12.13 -9.86 0.37
C LEU A 105 12.94 -9.47 -0.85
N VAL A 106 12.75 -8.25 -1.36
CA VAL A 106 13.59 -7.70 -2.41
C VAL A 106 14.84 -7.11 -1.78
N GLN A 107 16.02 -7.49 -2.28
CA GLN A 107 17.30 -7.11 -1.71
C GLN A 107 18.32 -6.68 -2.77
N PRO A 108 19.40 -5.97 -2.37
CA PRO A 108 20.44 -5.54 -3.29
C PRO A 108 20.99 -6.71 -4.14
N PRO A 109 21.26 -6.50 -5.44
CA PRO A 109 21.35 -5.20 -6.13
C PRO A 109 20.02 -4.56 -6.53
N MET A 110 18.87 -5.24 -6.35
CA MET A 110 17.56 -4.64 -6.60
C MET A 110 17.25 -3.54 -5.58
N ILE A 111 16.48 -2.54 -6.00
CA ILE A 111 16.09 -1.39 -5.19
C ILE A 111 14.57 -1.29 -5.07
N GLY A 112 14.08 -0.24 -4.40
CA GLY A 112 12.65 -0.02 -4.19
C GLY A 112 11.82 0.01 -5.47
N ALA A 113 12.41 0.38 -6.62
CA ALA A 113 11.73 0.39 -7.90
C ALA A 113 11.32 -1.02 -8.35
N GLU A 114 12.22 -2.00 -8.29
CA GLU A 114 11.88 -3.39 -8.61
C GLU A 114 10.94 -4.01 -7.56
N GLY A 115 11.06 -3.59 -6.29
CA GLY A 115 10.10 -3.95 -5.24
C GLY A 115 8.67 -3.50 -5.58
N ARG A 116 8.51 -2.25 -6.00
CA ARG A 116 7.22 -1.72 -6.47
C ARG A 116 6.72 -2.47 -7.70
N GLN A 117 7.58 -2.71 -8.69
CA GLN A 117 7.21 -3.46 -9.90
C GLN A 117 6.70 -4.87 -9.57
N LEU A 118 7.35 -5.56 -8.63
CA LEU A 118 6.91 -6.88 -8.16
C LEU A 118 5.53 -6.81 -7.49
N ALA A 119 5.31 -5.85 -6.60
CA ALA A 119 4.02 -5.65 -5.94
C ALA A 119 2.88 -5.38 -6.95
N ASP A 120 3.14 -4.51 -7.95
CA ASP A 120 2.18 -4.22 -9.02
C ASP A 120 1.89 -5.47 -9.86
N THR A 121 2.91 -6.27 -10.17
CA THR A 121 2.76 -7.51 -10.94
C THR A 121 1.95 -8.56 -10.19
N LEU A 122 2.20 -8.73 -8.88
CA LEU A 122 1.45 -9.63 -8.01
C LEU A 122 -0.03 -9.20 -7.96
N SER A 123 -0.29 -7.91 -7.75
CA SER A 123 -1.64 -7.34 -7.72
C SER A 123 -2.39 -7.54 -9.04
N ALA A 124 -1.75 -7.21 -10.17
CA ALA A 124 -2.33 -7.40 -11.50
C ALA A 124 -2.62 -8.88 -11.82
N SER A 125 -1.81 -9.78 -11.28
CA SER A 125 -1.98 -11.23 -11.41
C SER A 125 -2.95 -11.82 -10.38
N ARG A 126 -3.53 -11.00 -9.49
CA ARG A 126 -4.38 -11.41 -8.36
C ARG A 126 -3.69 -12.45 -7.45
N VAL A 127 -2.40 -12.27 -7.21
CA VAL A 127 -1.58 -13.08 -6.32
C VAL A 127 -1.33 -12.32 -5.02
N ALA A 128 -1.69 -12.90 -3.88
CA ALA A 128 -1.54 -12.25 -2.58
C ALA A 128 -0.08 -12.22 -2.14
N GLY A 129 0.54 -11.04 -2.19
CA GLY A 129 1.95 -10.87 -1.84
C GLY A 129 2.20 -9.75 -0.85
N LEU A 130 3.06 -10.01 0.15
CA LEU A 130 3.62 -9.00 1.04
C LEU A 130 5.07 -8.75 0.62
N VAL A 131 5.32 -7.61 -0.02
CA VAL A 131 6.63 -7.26 -0.56
C VAL A 131 7.33 -6.28 0.37
N VAL A 132 8.52 -6.63 0.84
CA VAL A 132 9.40 -5.73 1.60
C VAL A 132 10.70 -5.56 0.83
N THR A 133 11.11 -4.32 0.60
CA THR A 133 12.40 -4.03 -0.05
C THR A 133 13.39 -3.49 0.96
N ARG A 134 14.58 -4.07 1.01
CA ARG A 134 15.69 -3.61 1.86
C ARG A 134 16.81 -2.97 1.05
N GLU A 135 17.55 -2.10 1.69
CA GLU A 135 18.84 -1.58 1.22
C GLU A 135 19.99 -2.34 1.93
N PRO A 136 21.29 -2.08 1.62
CA PRO A 136 22.40 -2.70 2.34
C PRO A 136 22.36 -2.44 3.85
N MET A 137 22.82 -3.41 4.65
CA MET A 137 22.90 -3.27 6.10
C MET A 137 23.78 -2.08 6.48
N THR A 138 23.28 -1.25 7.38
CA THR A 138 24.02 -0.10 7.91
C THR A 138 25.21 -0.54 8.77
N SER A 139 26.16 0.36 9.03
CA SER A 139 27.25 0.09 9.98
C SER A 139 26.75 -0.19 11.41
N GLY A 140 25.57 0.32 11.77
CA GLY A 140 24.89 0.02 13.03
C GLY A 140 24.13 -1.31 13.03
N GLY A 141 24.29 -2.15 12.01
CA GLY A 141 23.66 -3.47 11.94
C GLY A 141 22.16 -3.47 11.65
N GLN A 142 21.57 -2.31 11.33
CA GLN A 142 20.15 -2.18 10.98
C GLN A 142 19.94 -2.33 9.47
N TRP A 143 18.77 -2.84 9.07
CA TRP A 143 18.33 -2.84 7.67
C TRP A 143 17.49 -1.61 7.37
N PRO A 144 17.92 -0.73 6.45
CA PRO A 144 17.00 0.23 5.85
C PRO A 144 16.00 -0.54 4.99
N ILE A 145 14.72 -0.22 5.12
CA ILE A 145 13.65 -0.71 4.26
C ILE A 145 13.00 0.48 3.55
N VAL A 146 12.55 0.24 2.33
CA VAL A 146 12.06 1.28 1.42
C VAL A 146 10.80 0.84 0.69
N ALA A 147 9.86 1.76 0.54
CA ALA A 147 8.73 1.65 -0.37
C ALA A 147 8.72 2.83 -1.34
N VAL A 148 8.32 2.55 -2.59
CA VAL A 148 8.31 3.54 -3.69
C VAL A 148 6.92 3.60 -4.31
N GLY A 149 6.38 4.81 -4.41
CA GLY A 149 5.20 5.18 -5.18
C GLY A 149 5.25 6.64 -5.59
N ALA A 150 4.12 7.36 -5.53
CA ALA A 150 4.14 8.82 -5.67
C ALA A 150 5.03 9.50 -4.62
N SER A 151 5.18 8.88 -3.45
CA SER A 151 6.18 9.22 -2.43
C SER A 151 7.17 8.08 -2.20
N ILE A 152 8.34 8.39 -1.66
CA ILE A 152 9.31 7.37 -1.21
C ILE A 152 9.36 7.39 0.31
N VAL A 153 9.09 6.25 0.93
CA VAL A 153 9.13 6.07 2.38
C VAL A 153 10.35 5.20 2.72
N ARG A 154 11.09 5.61 3.75
CA ARG A 154 12.20 4.82 4.30
C ARG A 154 12.14 4.78 5.81
N THR A 155 12.49 3.63 6.37
CA THR A 155 12.78 3.50 7.80
C THR A 155 13.87 2.46 8.01
N ARG A 156 14.29 2.26 9.26
CA ARG A 156 15.25 1.22 9.64
C ARG A 156 14.58 0.23 10.57
N VAL A 157 14.86 -1.05 10.35
CA VAL A 157 14.37 -2.14 11.19
C VAL A 157 15.52 -3.05 11.59
N THR A 158 15.35 -3.73 12.72
CA THR A 158 16.25 -4.81 13.10
C THR A 158 16.17 -5.92 12.05
N PRO A 159 17.32 -6.42 11.55
CA PRO A 159 17.34 -7.54 10.60
C PRO A 159 16.65 -8.79 11.17
N PRO A 160 16.15 -9.71 10.31
CA PRO A 160 15.59 -10.95 10.79
C PRO A 160 16.68 -11.83 11.45
N PRO A 161 16.33 -12.76 12.35
CA PRO A 161 17.31 -13.61 13.05
C PRO A 161 18.23 -14.45 12.14
N CYS A 162 17.79 -14.71 10.91
CA CYS A 162 18.59 -15.42 9.90
C CYS A 162 19.66 -14.54 9.24
N ALA A 163 19.68 -13.23 9.47
CA ALA A 163 20.66 -12.30 8.92
C ALA A 163 21.84 -12.11 9.87
N THR A 164 23.06 -12.30 9.37
CA THR A 164 24.29 -12.02 10.12
C THR A 164 25.17 -11.03 9.37
N PRO A 165 25.73 -10.00 10.03
CA PRO A 165 26.63 -9.05 9.39
C PRO A 165 27.82 -9.76 8.71
N LYS A 166 28.17 -9.30 7.50
CA LYS A 166 29.26 -9.85 6.70
C LYS A 166 29.91 -8.75 5.88
N ALA A 167 31.19 -8.51 6.15
CA ALA A 167 31.96 -7.55 5.37
C ALA A 167 32.27 -8.09 3.96
N GLY A 168 32.49 -7.18 3.01
CA GLY A 168 32.95 -7.53 1.66
C GLY A 168 31.87 -7.98 0.67
N CYS A 169 30.58 -7.98 1.06
CA CYS A 169 29.46 -8.18 0.13
C CYS A 169 28.60 -6.92 -0.01
N LEU A 170 27.86 -6.83 -1.12
CA LEU A 170 26.99 -5.69 -1.44
C LEU A 170 25.92 -5.43 -0.36
N THR A 171 25.32 -6.50 0.16
CA THR A 171 24.28 -6.45 1.19
C THR A 171 24.82 -6.15 2.59
N ARG A 172 26.15 -6.31 2.81
CA ARG A 172 26.84 -6.20 4.10
C ARG A 172 26.39 -7.20 5.17
N ASP A 173 25.74 -8.27 4.73
CA ASP A 173 25.28 -9.39 5.52
C ASP A 173 25.19 -10.67 4.69
N GLU A 174 24.89 -11.77 5.36
CA GLU A 174 24.45 -13.00 4.73
C GLU A 174 23.17 -13.51 5.41
N LEU A 175 22.30 -14.12 4.62
CA LEU A 175 21.10 -14.80 5.11
C LEU A 175 21.35 -16.30 5.23
N ARG A 176 21.10 -16.84 6.41
CA ARG A 176 21.18 -18.27 6.74
C ARG A 176 19.79 -18.85 6.95
N GLY A 177 18.99 -18.82 5.90
CA GLY A 177 17.58 -19.22 5.90
C GLY A 177 16.65 -18.11 5.43
N THR A 178 15.35 -18.34 5.58
CA THR A 178 14.31 -17.38 5.20
C THR A 178 13.91 -16.51 6.40
N PRO A 179 13.67 -15.20 6.21
CA PRO A 179 13.09 -14.37 7.25
C PRO A 179 11.72 -14.90 7.70
N PRO A 180 11.39 -14.86 9.00
CA PRO A 180 10.08 -15.29 9.47
C PRO A 180 8.99 -14.30 9.00
N VAL A 181 7.76 -14.79 8.79
CA VAL A 181 6.61 -13.96 8.38
C VAL A 181 6.39 -12.78 9.32
N SER A 182 6.51 -13.00 10.63
CA SER A 182 6.37 -11.95 11.64
C SER A 182 7.38 -10.80 11.47
N TRP A 183 8.55 -11.07 10.88
CA TRP A 183 9.50 -10.00 10.53
C TRP A 183 8.99 -9.15 9.37
N PHE A 184 8.39 -9.75 8.33
CA PHE A 184 7.79 -9.00 7.22
C PHE A 184 6.64 -8.12 7.71
N GLU A 185 5.78 -8.66 8.57
CA GLU A 185 4.65 -7.92 9.14
C GLU A 185 5.13 -6.73 9.97
N HIS A 186 6.14 -6.94 10.81
CA HIS A 186 6.76 -5.87 11.59
C HIS A 186 7.44 -4.83 10.70
N ALA A 187 8.16 -5.26 9.66
CA ALA A 187 8.84 -4.36 8.74
C ALA A 187 7.85 -3.47 7.96
N SER A 188 6.80 -4.07 7.39
CA SER A 188 5.73 -3.32 6.69
C SER A 188 5.00 -2.36 7.64
N GLU A 189 4.70 -2.80 8.87
CA GLU A 189 4.06 -1.93 9.87
C GLU A 189 4.94 -0.74 10.27
N THR A 190 6.22 -0.99 10.52
CA THR A 190 7.19 0.06 10.90
C THR A 190 7.39 1.06 9.76
N LEU A 191 7.35 0.60 8.51
CA LEU A 191 7.45 1.46 7.33
C LEU A 191 6.22 2.36 7.19
N GLY A 192 5.03 1.81 7.41
CA GLY A 192 3.78 2.58 7.42
C GLY A 192 3.72 3.60 8.57
N ASP A 193 4.15 3.23 9.77
CA ASP A 193 4.24 4.16 10.91
C ASP A 193 5.20 5.32 10.61
N ALA A 194 6.34 5.03 9.98
CA ALA A 194 7.28 6.05 9.53
C ALA A 194 6.69 6.97 8.45
N ALA A 195 5.86 6.45 7.54
CA ALA A 195 5.13 7.24 6.56
C ALA A 195 4.19 8.24 7.24
N ILE A 196 3.40 7.79 8.22
CA ILE A 196 2.48 8.65 8.97
C ILE A 196 3.24 9.73 9.73
N ALA A 197 4.34 9.36 10.40
CA ALA A 197 5.15 10.30 11.16
C ALA A 197 5.81 11.37 10.29
N ALA A 198 6.09 11.06 9.02
CA ALA A 198 6.65 12.01 8.06
C ALA A 198 5.62 12.97 7.47
N ALA A 199 4.31 12.66 7.56
CA ALA A 199 3.26 13.50 7.02
C ALA A 199 3.10 14.78 7.85
N THR A 200 3.22 15.95 7.21
CA THR A 200 3.23 17.26 7.90
C THR A 200 2.21 18.24 7.35
N GLY A 201 1.53 17.92 6.25
CA GLY A 201 0.49 18.76 5.68
C GLY A 201 -0.71 18.95 6.61
N GLU A 202 -1.60 19.85 6.21
CA GLU A 202 -2.89 20.08 6.87
C GLU A 202 -4.03 20.12 5.84
N GLY A 203 -5.26 19.87 6.30
CA GLY A 203 -6.46 19.93 5.46
C GLY A 203 -6.32 19.12 4.16
N ALA A 204 -6.63 19.76 3.03
CA ALA A 204 -6.54 19.13 1.71
C ALA A 204 -5.11 18.72 1.31
N ALA A 205 -4.09 19.49 1.72
CA ALA A 205 -2.70 19.15 1.42
C ALA A 205 -2.26 17.86 2.15
N LEU A 206 -2.76 17.66 3.38
CA LEU A 206 -2.55 16.39 4.10
C LEU A 206 -3.24 15.21 3.40
N VAL A 207 -4.42 15.42 2.81
CA VAL A 207 -5.11 14.38 2.02
C VAL A 207 -4.25 13.95 0.83
N ASP A 208 -3.69 14.91 0.09
CA ASP A 208 -2.82 14.63 -1.07
C ASP A 208 -1.55 13.87 -0.64
N GLU A 209 -0.92 14.30 0.44
CA GLU A 209 0.26 13.65 1.01
C GLU A 209 -0.05 12.20 1.46
N LEU A 210 -1.13 11.99 2.20
CA LEU A 210 -1.55 10.67 2.67
C LEU A 210 -1.91 9.74 1.52
N LEU A 211 -2.52 10.24 0.44
CA LEU A 211 -2.77 9.44 -0.77
C LEU A 211 -1.47 9.00 -1.44
N ALA A 212 -0.48 9.89 -1.54
CA ALA A 212 0.83 9.55 -2.10
C ALA A 212 1.59 8.54 -1.25
N LEU A 213 1.49 8.64 0.09
CA LEU A 213 2.06 7.67 1.03
C LEU A 213 1.33 6.32 0.94
N LEU A 214 -0.01 6.34 0.83
CA LEU A 214 -0.82 5.14 0.69
C LEU A 214 -0.55 4.40 -0.64
N GLU A 215 -0.05 5.09 -1.67
CA GLU A 215 0.42 4.43 -2.88
C GLU A 215 1.74 3.68 -2.66
N ALA A 216 2.61 4.19 -1.77
CA ALA A 216 3.87 3.53 -1.43
C ALA A 216 3.67 2.35 -0.47
N THR A 217 2.79 2.49 0.53
CA THR A 217 2.52 1.48 1.57
C THR A 217 1.03 1.09 1.60
N PRO A 218 0.52 0.46 0.54
CA PRO A 218 -0.91 0.29 0.33
C PRO A 218 -1.61 -0.51 1.42
N GLU A 219 -0.96 -1.48 2.05
CA GLU A 219 -1.54 -2.36 3.06
C GLU A 219 -1.55 -1.79 4.48
N HIS A 220 -1.00 -0.60 4.72
CA HIS A 220 -0.89 -0.06 6.06
C HIS A 220 -2.21 0.53 6.57
N GLU A 221 -2.76 -0.08 7.61
CA GLU A 221 -4.09 0.20 8.12
C GLU A 221 -4.23 1.62 8.67
N LYS A 222 -3.29 2.07 9.50
CA LYS A 222 -3.38 3.39 10.14
C LYS A 222 -3.32 4.55 9.13
N LEU A 223 -2.72 4.36 7.95
CA LEU A 223 -2.74 5.38 6.89
C LEU A 223 -4.14 5.59 6.33
N HIS A 224 -4.92 4.51 6.16
CA HIS A 224 -6.31 4.62 5.72
C HIS A 224 -7.18 5.28 6.79
N GLN A 225 -6.98 4.91 8.06
CA GLN A 225 -7.68 5.52 9.19
C GLN A 225 -7.38 7.02 9.27
N ARG A 226 -6.10 7.40 9.19
CA ARG A 226 -5.66 8.80 9.18
C ARG A 226 -6.24 9.58 8.01
N LEU A 227 -6.23 9.01 6.81
CA LEU A 227 -6.83 9.62 5.62
C LEU A 227 -8.34 9.84 5.83
N ALA A 228 -9.05 8.82 6.33
CA ALA A 228 -10.48 8.92 6.60
C ALA A 228 -10.79 10.00 7.65
N ASP A 229 -10.03 10.07 8.73
CA ASP A 229 -10.21 11.06 9.80
C ASP A 229 -10.03 12.49 9.29
N VAL A 230 -8.97 12.73 8.50
CA VAL A 230 -8.72 14.05 7.89
C VAL A 230 -9.84 14.41 6.93
N CYS A 231 -10.28 13.47 6.08
CA CYS A 231 -11.40 13.70 5.18
C CYS A 231 -12.71 14.03 5.91
N ARG A 232 -13.03 13.35 7.02
CA ARG A 232 -14.20 13.68 7.86
C ARG A 232 -14.09 15.06 8.49
N ALA A 233 -12.90 15.45 8.95
CA ALA A 233 -12.67 16.76 9.54
C ALA A 233 -12.91 17.90 8.53
N ILE A 234 -12.45 17.73 7.28
CA ILE A 234 -12.69 18.70 6.21
C ILE A 234 -14.18 18.76 5.88
N ALA A 235 -14.82 17.61 5.64
CA ALA A 235 -16.25 17.54 5.29
C ALA A 235 -17.16 18.16 6.37
N SER A 236 -16.78 18.02 7.66
CA SER A 236 -17.53 18.62 8.77
C SER A 236 -17.38 20.14 8.81
N THR A 237 -16.23 20.67 8.41
CA THR A 237 -15.98 22.12 8.37
C THR A 237 -16.79 22.78 7.26
N ASP A 238 -16.82 22.17 6.07
CA ASP A 238 -17.58 22.66 4.91
C ASP A 238 -19.10 22.68 5.14
N ASN A 239 -19.61 21.87 6.08
CA ASN A 239 -21.04 21.77 6.40
C ASN A 239 -21.50 22.68 7.55
N THR A 240 -20.62 23.54 8.06
CA THR A 240 -20.99 24.50 9.12
C THR A 240 -21.74 25.68 8.50
N PRO A 241 -23.02 25.92 8.83
CA PRO A 241 -23.72 27.10 8.33
C PRO A 241 -23.00 28.35 8.82
N ASN A 242 -22.68 29.27 7.88
CA ASN A 242 -22.11 30.57 8.20
C ASN A 242 -22.99 31.25 9.26
N PRO A 243 -22.48 31.60 10.46
CA PRO A 243 -23.28 32.38 11.40
C PRO A 243 -23.64 33.68 10.70
N ALA A 244 -24.94 33.93 10.59
CA ALA A 244 -25.50 35.08 9.88
C ALA A 244 -24.75 36.37 10.26
N ALA A 245 -24.34 37.10 9.21
CA ALA A 245 -23.77 38.45 9.30
C ALA A 245 -24.74 39.45 9.94
#